data_AF-A0A7J9AT58-F1
#
_entry.id   AF-A0A7J9AT58-F1
#
_cell.length_a   1.000
_cell.length_b   1.000
_cell.length_c   1.000
_cell.angle_alpha   90.00
_cell.angle_beta   90.00
_cell.angle_gamma   90.00
#
_symmetry.space_group_name_H-M   'P 1'
#
loop_
_entity.id
_entity.type
_entity.pdbx_description
1 polymer ?
#
loop_
_entity_poly.entity_id
_entity_poly.type
_entity_poly.pdbx_seq_one_letter_code
_entity_poly.pdbx_strand_id
1 'polypeptide(L)'
;MDAGLKWFELECVSSDKECEGKPKINYVTVFERPGLQDFLNQLSEFAELVLFTAGLEGYARPLVDRIDAENRFSLRLYRPSTVSTEYREHVKDLTCISKDLCRTVIVDNNPFSFLLQPVNGIPCIPFSAGQPHDTQLLGVLLPLLKHLSQEKDVRPVLYDRFRMPEWFQKQGIPSSSWS
;
A
#
# COMPACT_ATOMS: atom_id res chain seq x y z
N MET A 1 4.29 29.94 -2.66
CA MET A 1 3.05 29.37 -2.08
C MET A 1 3.50 28.28 -1.14
N ASP A 2 3.12 28.37 0.13
CA ASP A 2 3.60 27.49 1.20
C ASP A 2 3.53 26.02 0.80
N ALA A 3 4.71 25.42 0.53
CA ALA A 3 4.84 24.00 0.20
C ALA A 3 4.78 23.16 1.49
N GLY A 4 3.79 23.44 2.33
CA GLY A 4 3.50 22.64 3.50
C GLY A 4 2.87 21.32 3.07
N LEU A 5 3.25 20.23 3.74
CA LEU A 5 2.53 18.96 3.60
C LEU A 5 1.07 19.15 4.05
N LYS A 6 0.13 18.56 3.32
CA LYS A 6 -1.23 18.40 3.83
C LYS A 6 -1.20 17.42 4.99
N TRP A 7 -1.89 17.75 6.07
CA TRP A 7 -1.99 16.90 7.25
C TRP A 7 -3.34 17.07 7.94
N PHE A 8 -3.70 16.10 8.76
CA PHE A 8 -4.88 16.15 9.62
C PHE A 8 -4.65 15.36 10.90
N GLU A 9 -5.43 15.64 11.94
CA GLU A 9 -5.44 14.85 13.18
C GLU A 9 -6.52 13.78 13.14
N LEU A 10 -6.14 12.57 13.54
CA LEU A 10 -7.04 11.44 13.64
C LEU A 10 -7.22 11.03 15.10
N GLU A 11 -8.48 10.98 15.54
CA GLU A 11 -8.85 10.42 16.83
C GLU A 11 -8.72 8.89 16.80
N CYS A 12 -7.94 8.37 17.73
CA CYS A 12 -7.74 6.95 17.95
C CYS A 12 -8.27 6.58 19.34
N VAL A 13 -9.29 5.74 19.36
CA VAL A 13 -9.86 5.24 20.61
C VAL A 13 -8.98 4.11 21.13
N SER A 14 -8.34 4.29 22.28
CA SER A 14 -7.58 3.22 22.91
C SER A 14 -8.48 2.28 23.71
N SER A 15 -8.08 1.02 23.82
CA SER A 15 -8.71 0.01 24.68
C SER A 15 -8.54 0.29 26.18
N ASP A 16 -7.66 1.24 26.53
CA ASP A 16 -7.44 1.66 27.91
C ASP A 16 -8.60 2.55 28.37
N LYS A 17 -9.24 2.14 29.47
CA LYS A 17 -10.30 2.90 30.11
C LYS A 17 -9.67 3.91 31.07
N GLU A 18 -10.13 5.16 31.02
CA GLU A 18 -9.88 6.13 32.09
C GLU A 18 -10.52 5.65 33.40
N CYS A 19 -10.13 6.22 34.54
CA CYS A 19 -10.66 5.86 35.85
C CYS A 19 -12.20 5.96 35.95
N GLU A 20 -12.85 6.73 35.06
CA GLU A 20 -14.32 6.86 34.97
C GLU A 20 -14.98 5.91 33.96
N GLY A 21 -14.25 4.98 33.34
CA GLY A 21 -14.79 4.05 32.34
C GLY A 21 -14.98 4.65 30.94
N LYS A 22 -14.61 5.90 30.73
CA LYS A 22 -14.55 6.53 29.40
C LYS A 22 -13.34 6.02 28.63
N PRO A 23 -13.48 5.74 27.32
CA PRO A 23 -12.34 5.32 26.51
C PRO A 23 -11.37 6.50 26.35
N LYS A 24 -10.07 6.26 26.55
CA LYS A 24 -9.04 7.29 26.35
C LYS A 24 -8.87 7.55 24.86
N ILE A 25 -9.06 8.81 24.43
CA ILE A 25 -8.89 9.27 23.05
C ILE A 25 -7.46 9.78 22.89
N ASN A 26 -6.73 9.21 21.93
CA ASN A 26 -5.43 9.71 21.50
C ASN A 26 -5.58 10.40 20.14
N TYR A 27 -4.77 11.42 19.87
CA TYR A 27 -4.72 12.07 18.56
C TYR A 27 -3.43 11.69 17.86
N VAL A 28 -3.54 11.34 16.57
CA VAL A 28 -2.40 11.03 15.71
C VAL A 28 -2.38 12.01 14.55
N THR A 29 -1.25 12.68 14.36
CA THR A 29 -1.05 13.54 13.18
C THR A 29 -0.71 12.67 11.97
N VAL A 30 -1.53 12.79 10.92
CA VAL A 30 -1.37 12.07 9.66
C VAL A 30 -0.92 13.07 8.61
N PHE A 31 0.17 12.76 7.90
CA PHE A 31 0.67 13.57 6.79
C PHE A 31 0.36 12.88 5.47
N GLU A 32 -0.29 13.59 4.56
CA GLU A 32 -0.50 13.11 3.21
C GLU A 32 0.81 13.24 2.41
N ARG A 33 1.15 12.17 1.69
CA ARG A 33 2.27 12.19 0.76
C ARG A 33 1.96 13.18 -0.38
N PRO A 34 2.89 14.07 -0.78
CA PRO A 34 2.66 15.02 -1.85
C PRO A 34 2.09 14.37 -3.12
N GLY A 35 1.03 14.97 -3.67
CA GLY A 35 0.35 14.49 -4.87
C GLY A 35 -0.61 13.31 -4.68
N LEU A 36 -0.94 12.91 -3.45
CA LEU A 36 -1.81 11.76 -3.17
C LEU A 36 -3.16 11.81 -3.91
N GLN A 37 -3.88 12.93 -3.82
CA GLN A 37 -5.20 13.05 -4.46
C GLN A 37 -5.11 12.98 -5.98
N ASP A 38 -4.16 13.71 -6.59
CA ASP A 38 -3.93 13.67 -8.04
C ASP A 38 -3.50 12.29 -8.54
N PHE A 39 -2.74 11.57 -7.71
CA PHE A 39 -2.31 10.20 -7.98
C PHE A 39 -3.51 9.26 -8.01
N LEU A 40 -4.36 9.27 -6.97
CA LEU A 40 -5.55 8.41 -6.90
C LEU A 40 -6.54 8.72 -8.03
N ASN A 41 -6.76 10.00 -8.33
CA ASN A 41 -7.61 10.44 -9.43
C ASN A 41 -7.13 9.85 -10.77
N GLN A 42 -5.87 10.06 -11.12
CA GLN A 42 -5.34 9.57 -12.38
C GLN A 42 -5.28 8.04 -12.44
N LEU A 43 -4.99 7.35 -11.33
CA LEU A 43 -5.02 5.88 -11.34
C LEU A 43 -6.44 5.34 -11.59
N SER A 44 -7.46 5.98 -11.02
CA SER A 44 -8.86 5.53 -11.17
C SER A 44 -9.37 5.56 -12.61
N GLU A 45 -8.71 6.30 -13.50
CA GLU A 45 -9.05 6.36 -14.93
C GLU A 45 -8.69 5.07 -15.69
N PHE A 46 -7.74 4.27 -15.19
CA PHE A 46 -7.21 3.12 -15.92
C PHE A 46 -6.94 1.87 -15.08
N ALA A 47 -7.18 1.92 -13.77
CA ALA A 47 -6.97 0.79 -12.86
C ALA A 47 -8.11 0.69 -11.84
N GLU A 48 -8.47 -0.54 -11.49
CA GLU A 48 -9.28 -0.81 -10.31
C GLU A 48 -8.39 -0.69 -9.06
N LEU A 49 -8.80 0.15 -8.10
CA LEU A 49 -8.01 0.43 -6.91
C LEU A 49 -8.46 -0.44 -5.74
N VAL A 50 -7.51 -1.18 -5.16
CA VAL A 50 -7.73 -1.95 -3.93
C VAL A 50 -6.80 -1.43 -2.85
N LEU A 51 -7.36 -1.07 -1.69
CA LEU A 51 -6.58 -0.83 -0.49
C LEU A 51 -6.28 -2.17 0.17
N PHE A 52 -5.01 -2.50 0.37
CA PHE A 52 -4.61 -3.65 1.18
C PHE A 52 -3.58 -3.21 2.22
N THR A 53 -3.95 -3.19 3.50
CA THR A 53 -3.09 -2.73 4.61
C THR A 53 -2.91 -3.81 5.67
N ALA A 54 -1.70 -3.88 6.25
CA ALA A 54 -1.44 -4.65 7.47
C ALA A 54 -1.87 -3.89 8.75
N GLY A 55 -2.48 -2.71 8.61
CA GLY A 55 -3.09 -1.97 9.71
C GLY A 55 -4.37 -2.63 10.21
N LEU A 56 -4.64 -2.49 11.51
CA LEU A 56 -5.94 -2.89 12.07
C LEU A 56 -7.03 -1.97 11.53
N GLU A 57 -8.17 -2.56 11.22
CA GLU A 57 -9.30 -1.85 10.60
C GLU A 57 -9.78 -0.67 11.44
N GLY A 58 -9.88 -0.81 12.77
CA GLY A 58 -10.35 0.26 13.65
C GLY A 58 -9.51 1.54 13.59
N TYR A 59 -8.23 1.43 13.22
CA TYR A 59 -7.36 2.58 12.98
C TYR A 59 -7.36 3.01 11.50
N ALA A 60 -7.25 2.04 10.58
CA ALA A 60 -7.03 2.33 9.17
C ALA A 60 -8.29 2.85 8.46
N ARG A 61 -9.48 2.34 8.82
CA ARG A 61 -10.74 2.72 8.16
C ARG A 61 -11.02 4.23 8.26
N PRO A 62 -11.00 4.87 9.45
CA PRO A 62 -11.18 6.33 9.55
C PRO A 62 -10.17 7.16 8.75
N LEU A 63 -8.92 6.69 8.64
CA LEU A 63 -7.88 7.34 7.85
C LEU A 63 -8.21 7.27 6.36
N VAL A 64 -8.63 6.11 5.89
CA VAL A 64 -8.97 5.88 4.48
C VAL A 64 -10.25 6.63 4.10
N ASP A 65 -11.24 6.69 4.98
CA ASP A 65 -12.48 7.46 4.76
C ASP A 65 -12.19 8.94 4.50
N ARG A 66 -11.15 9.51 5.12
CA ARG A 66 -10.70 10.88 4.85
C ARG A 66 -9.92 11.01 3.55
N ILE A 67 -9.06 10.03 3.22
CA ILE A 67 -8.24 10.06 2.00
C ILE A 67 -9.08 9.82 0.74
N ASP A 68 -10.06 8.92 0.81
CA ASP A 68 -10.85 8.45 -0.32
C ASP A 68 -12.32 8.87 -0.22
N ALA A 69 -12.55 10.19 -0.14
CA ALA A 69 -13.90 10.77 -0.08
C ALA A 69 -14.76 10.47 -1.31
N GLU A 70 -14.13 10.12 -2.44
CA GLU A 70 -14.79 9.80 -3.72
C GLU A 70 -15.08 8.30 -3.88
N ASN A 71 -14.80 7.46 -2.87
CA ASN A 71 -14.98 6.00 -2.91
C ASN A 71 -14.31 5.32 -4.12
N ARG A 72 -13.07 5.70 -4.42
CA ARG A 72 -12.29 5.18 -5.55
C ARG A 72 -11.78 3.76 -5.30
N PHE A 73 -11.61 3.35 -4.04
CA PHE A 73 -11.24 1.97 -3.71
C PHE A 73 -12.43 1.02 -3.82
N SER A 74 -12.39 0.06 -4.75
CA SER A 74 -13.43 -0.96 -4.93
C SER A 74 -13.47 -1.98 -3.80
N LEU A 75 -12.31 -2.23 -3.17
CA LEU A 75 -12.14 -3.17 -2.08
C LEU A 75 -11.14 -2.63 -1.05
N ARG A 76 -11.42 -2.88 0.23
CA ARG A 76 -10.56 -2.51 1.36
C ARG A 76 -10.28 -3.75 2.21
N LEU A 77 -9.03 -4.19 2.19
CA LEU A 77 -8.51 -5.33 2.95
C LEU A 77 -7.59 -4.82 4.07
N TYR A 78 -7.85 -5.28 5.29
CA TYR A 78 -7.11 -4.89 6.50
C TYR A 78 -6.28 -6.06 7.03
N ARG A 79 -5.64 -5.90 8.20
CA ARG A 79 -4.79 -6.93 8.82
C ARG A 79 -5.38 -8.35 8.82
N PRO A 80 -6.67 -8.59 9.14
CA PRO A 80 -7.24 -9.95 9.13
C PRO A 80 -7.22 -10.64 7.76
N SER A 81 -7.09 -9.87 6.67
CA SER A 81 -6.98 -10.40 5.30
C SER A 81 -5.54 -10.76 4.92
N THR A 82 -4.56 -10.42 5.75
CA THR A 82 -3.16 -10.84 5.54
C THR A 82 -2.96 -12.30 5.97
N VAL A 83 -1.94 -12.95 5.43
CA VAL A 83 -1.57 -14.31 5.76
C VAL A 83 -0.20 -14.36 6.45
N SER A 84 0.02 -15.42 7.23
CA SER A 84 1.33 -15.74 7.80
C SER A 84 1.97 -16.87 7.00
N THR A 85 3.24 -16.68 6.67
CA THR A 85 4.11 -17.70 6.07
C THR A 85 5.14 -18.14 7.10
N GLU A 86 5.91 -19.19 6.80
CA GLU A 86 7.05 -19.59 7.66
C GLU A 86 8.13 -18.49 7.77
N TYR A 87 8.19 -17.55 6.82
CA TYR A 87 9.21 -16.51 6.79
C TYR A 87 8.75 -15.17 7.38
N ARG A 88 7.48 -14.81 7.16
CA ARG A 88 6.94 -13.49 7.46
C ARG A 88 5.47 -13.55 7.80
N GLU A 89 5.08 -12.73 8.77
CA GLU A 89 3.68 -12.38 9.03
C GLU A 89 3.23 -11.23 8.13
N HIS A 90 1.92 -11.03 8.05
CA HIS A 90 1.30 -9.91 7.34
C HIS A 90 1.63 -9.84 5.85
N VAL A 91 1.76 -11.01 5.21
CA VAL A 91 1.93 -11.14 3.77
C VAL A 91 0.56 -10.94 3.09
N LYS A 92 0.55 -10.25 1.96
CA LYS A 92 -0.63 -9.88 1.19
C LYS A 92 -0.72 -10.80 -0.01
N ASP A 93 -1.46 -11.90 0.13
CA ASP A 93 -1.69 -12.84 -0.96
C ASP A 93 -2.63 -12.22 -2.00
N LEU A 94 -2.11 -11.90 -3.19
CA LEU A 94 -2.88 -11.27 -4.25
C LEU A 94 -3.94 -12.19 -4.87
N THR A 95 -3.82 -13.51 -4.68
CA THR A 95 -4.80 -14.47 -5.21
C THR A 95 -6.18 -14.35 -4.57
N CYS A 96 -6.29 -13.69 -3.40
CA CYS A 96 -7.57 -13.38 -2.77
C CYS A 96 -8.30 -12.19 -3.43
N ILE A 97 -7.61 -11.39 -4.26
CA ILE A 97 -8.16 -10.24 -4.97
C ILE A 97 -8.54 -10.63 -6.41
N SER A 98 -7.61 -11.26 -7.14
CA SER A 98 -7.80 -11.59 -8.55
C SER A 98 -7.10 -12.90 -8.92
N LYS A 99 -7.71 -13.65 -9.84
CA LYS A 99 -7.08 -14.82 -10.47
C LYS A 99 -6.14 -14.41 -11.61
N ASP A 100 -6.32 -13.23 -12.19
CA ASP A 100 -5.46 -12.73 -13.26
C ASP A 100 -4.29 -11.91 -12.70
N LEU A 101 -3.24 -12.62 -12.31
CA LEU A 101 -1.99 -12.01 -11.87
C LEU A 101 -1.21 -11.36 -13.02
N CYS A 102 -1.58 -11.57 -14.29
CA CYS A 102 -0.95 -10.85 -15.41
C CYS A 102 -1.34 -9.36 -15.40
N ARG A 103 -2.46 -9.01 -14.77
CA ARG A 103 -3.03 -7.67 -14.73
C ARG A 103 -3.13 -7.08 -13.33
N THR A 104 -2.47 -7.70 -12.34
CA THR A 104 -2.51 -7.26 -10.93
C THR A 104 -1.15 -6.73 -10.49
N VAL A 105 -1.11 -5.57 -9.85
CA VAL A 105 0.11 -4.96 -9.32
C VAL A 105 -0.11 -4.56 -7.86
N ILE A 106 0.89 -4.77 -7.01
CA ILE A 106 0.91 -4.24 -5.65
C ILE A 106 2.07 -3.25 -5.49
N VAL A 107 1.78 -2.09 -4.91
CA VAL A 107 2.78 -1.10 -4.52
C VAL A 107 2.88 -1.10 -3.00
N ASP A 108 4.06 -1.41 -2.47
CA ASP A 108 4.28 -1.47 -1.02
C ASP A 108 5.69 -1.03 -0.66
N ASN A 109 5.83 -0.34 0.47
CA ASN A 109 7.14 0.07 0.98
C ASN A 109 7.84 -1.05 1.75
N ASN A 110 7.13 -2.13 2.08
CA ASN A 110 7.69 -3.35 2.63
C ASN A 110 7.66 -4.47 1.58
N PRO A 111 8.82 -4.83 0.99
CA PRO A 111 8.89 -5.93 0.02
C PRO A 111 8.24 -7.23 0.50
N PHE A 112 8.40 -7.56 1.79
CA PHE A 112 7.86 -8.79 2.35
C PHE A 112 6.33 -8.87 2.29
N SER A 113 5.63 -7.74 2.14
CA SER A 113 4.18 -7.75 1.95
C SER A 113 3.74 -8.46 0.67
N PHE A 114 4.57 -8.50 -0.37
CA PHE A 114 4.26 -9.22 -1.62
C PHE A 114 5.17 -10.45 -1.83
N LEU A 115 5.63 -11.06 -0.75
CA LEU A 115 6.53 -12.22 -0.77
C LEU A 115 5.99 -13.38 -1.63
N LEU A 116 4.68 -13.62 -1.62
CA LEU A 116 4.07 -14.72 -2.38
C LEU A 116 4.06 -14.46 -3.89
N GLN A 117 3.96 -13.19 -4.33
CA GLN A 117 3.94 -12.82 -5.75
C GLN A 117 5.03 -11.76 -6.04
N PRO A 118 6.32 -12.12 -5.96
CA PRO A 118 7.42 -11.17 -6.06
C PRO A 118 7.47 -10.44 -7.40
N VAL A 119 6.98 -11.06 -8.48
CA VAL A 119 6.94 -10.48 -9.83
C VAL A 119 5.73 -9.55 -10.07
N ASN A 120 4.89 -9.34 -9.06
CA ASN A 120 3.76 -8.41 -9.10
C ASN A 120 4.00 -7.16 -8.23
N GLY A 121 5.12 -7.11 -7.50
CA GLY A 121 5.43 -6.08 -6.53
C GLY A 121 6.25 -4.93 -7.09
N ILE A 122 5.85 -3.70 -6.76
CA ILE A 122 6.63 -2.48 -6.91
C ILE A 122 7.07 -2.04 -5.51
N PRO A 123 8.37 -2.21 -5.15
CA PRO A 123 8.88 -1.65 -3.91
C PRO A 123 8.91 -0.13 -4.00
N CYS A 124 8.27 0.56 -3.06
CA CYS A 124 8.28 2.02 -3.01
C CYS A 124 9.08 2.54 -1.80
N ILE A 125 9.66 3.74 -1.92
CA ILE A 125 10.43 4.37 -0.86
C ILE A 125 9.46 4.85 0.24
N PRO A 126 9.73 4.55 1.53
CA PRO A 126 8.96 5.09 2.65
C PRO A 126 8.87 6.61 2.59
N PHE A 127 7.77 7.15 3.12
CA PHE A 127 7.53 8.60 3.23
C PHE A 127 7.53 9.03 4.68
N SER A 128 7.99 10.26 4.94
CA SER A 128 7.95 10.92 6.25
C SER A 128 7.63 12.41 6.11
N ALA A 129 7.15 13.01 7.20
CA ALA A 129 6.82 14.44 7.24
C ALA A 129 8.01 15.38 6.94
N GLY A 130 9.25 14.89 7.01
CA GLY A 130 10.45 15.63 6.65
C GLY A 130 10.69 15.77 5.14
N GLN A 131 9.78 15.25 4.30
CA GLN A 131 9.95 15.20 2.83
C GLN A 131 8.83 15.97 2.09
N PRO A 132 8.71 17.31 2.27
CA PRO A 132 7.66 18.10 1.62
C PRO A 132 7.76 18.14 0.09
N HIS A 133 8.93 17.81 -0.46
CA HIS A 133 9.20 17.78 -1.90
C HIS A 133 9.30 16.35 -2.45
N ASP A 134 8.74 15.35 -1.75
CA ASP A 134 8.65 13.99 -2.27
C ASP A 134 7.89 13.98 -3.61
N THR A 135 8.46 13.32 -4.62
CA THR A 135 7.87 13.22 -5.96
C THR A 135 7.52 11.79 -6.33
N GLN A 136 7.56 10.85 -5.39
CA GLN A 136 7.52 9.44 -5.75
C GLN A 136 6.18 9.02 -6.36
N LEU A 137 5.06 9.55 -5.86
CA LEU A 137 3.74 9.21 -6.40
C LEU A 137 3.62 9.62 -7.87
N LEU A 138 3.78 10.91 -8.16
CA LEU A 138 3.53 11.46 -9.50
C LEU A 138 4.71 11.31 -10.45
N GLY A 139 5.95 11.37 -9.96
CA GLY A 139 7.16 11.35 -10.78
C GLY A 139 7.71 9.95 -11.06
N VAL A 140 7.38 8.95 -10.23
CA VAL A 140 7.96 7.60 -10.34
C VAL A 140 6.88 6.54 -10.51
N LEU A 141 5.92 6.46 -9.59
CA LEU A 141 4.92 5.40 -9.59
C LEU A 141 3.89 5.58 -10.69
N LEU A 142 3.34 6.79 -10.85
CA LEU A 142 2.30 7.04 -11.84
C LEU A 142 2.75 6.76 -13.28
N PRO A 143 3.93 7.22 -13.76
CA PRO A 143 4.39 6.89 -15.11
C PRO A 143 4.61 5.39 -15.31
N LEU A 144 5.14 4.69 -14.29
CA LEU A 144 5.31 3.24 -14.34
C LEU A 144 3.95 2.52 -14.44
N LEU A 145 2.99 2.88 -13.59
CA LEU A 145 1.65 2.29 -13.61
C LEU A 145 0.92 2.57 -14.92
N LYS A 146 1.07 3.77 -15.51
CA LYS A 146 0.56 4.09 -16.85
C LYS A 146 1.21 3.24 -17.95
N HIS A 147 2.51 2.95 -17.85
CA HIS A 147 3.16 2.04 -18.79
C HIS A 147 2.62 0.60 -18.64
N LEU A 148 2.54 0.09 -17.41
CA LEU A 148 2.04 -1.26 -17.12
C LEU A 148 0.57 -1.44 -17.54
N SER A 149 -0.24 -0.37 -17.51
CA SER A 149 -1.64 -0.45 -17.95
C SER A 149 -1.78 -0.83 -19.43
N GLN A 150 -0.76 -0.57 -20.26
CA GLN A 150 -0.71 -0.91 -21.68
C GLN A 150 -0.21 -2.33 -21.97
N GLU A 151 0.40 -3.00 -20.99
CA GLU A 151 0.98 -4.34 -21.16
C GLU A 151 -0.07 -5.44 -20.97
N LYS A 152 0.02 -6.55 -21.72
CA LYS A 152 -0.88 -7.70 -21.46
C LYS A 152 -0.53 -8.45 -20.18
N ASP A 153 0.75 -8.45 -19.83
CA ASP A 153 1.28 -9.06 -18.62
C ASP A 153 2.30 -8.10 -17.98
N VAL A 154 2.00 -7.66 -16.75
CA VAL A 154 2.86 -6.72 -16.01
C VAL A 154 4.15 -7.37 -15.50
N ARG A 155 4.14 -8.70 -15.32
CA ARG A 155 5.18 -9.43 -14.57
C ARG A 155 6.55 -9.41 -15.25
N PRO A 156 6.68 -9.56 -16.60
CA PRO A 156 7.98 -9.43 -17.25
C PRO A 156 8.62 -8.04 -17.05
N VAL A 157 7.84 -6.98 -17.20
CA VAL A 157 8.32 -5.59 -17.01
C VAL A 157 8.76 -5.36 -15.56
N LEU A 158 7.97 -5.84 -14.60
CA LEU A 158 8.31 -5.74 -13.17
C LEU A 158 9.51 -6.59 -12.79
N TYR A 159 9.63 -7.80 -13.35
CA TYR A 159 10.78 -8.67 -13.16
C TYR A 159 12.06 -7.98 -13.65
N ASP A 160 12.08 -7.51 -14.89
CA ASP A 160 13.27 -6.85 -15.46
C ASP A 160 13.66 -5.59 -14.69
N ARG A 161 12.68 -4.84 -14.20
CA ARG A 161 12.91 -3.58 -13.48
C ARG A 161 13.41 -3.77 -12.05
N PHE A 162 12.87 -4.73 -11.30
CA PHE A 162 13.11 -4.82 -9.86
C PHE A 162 13.86 -6.08 -9.42
N ARG A 163 13.82 -7.17 -10.20
CA ARG A 163 14.49 -8.44 -9.88
C ARG A 163 14.16 -8.92 -8.46
N MET A 164 12.89 -8.76 -8.06
CA MET A 164 12.41 -9.10 -6.73
C MET A 164 12.63 -10.58 -6.36
N PRO A 165 12.42 -11.56 -7.27
CA PRO A 165 12.82 -12.94 -7.03
C PRO A 165 14.26 -13.09 -6.49
N GLU A 166 15.23 -12.47 -7.16
CA GLU A 166 16.64 -12.52 -6.75
C GLU A 166 16.90 -11.73 -5.47
N TRP A 167 16.19 -10.61 -5.27
CA TRP A 167 16.26 -9.87 -4.02
C TRP A 167 15.82 -10.76 -2.84
N PHE A 168 14.71 -11.49 -2.98
CA PHE A 168 14.21 -12.42 -1.96
C PHE A 168 15.16 -13.60 -1.71
N GLN A 169 15.73 -14.18 -2.76
CA GLN A 169 16.74 -15.22 -2.62
C GLN A 169 17.95 -14.73 -1.82
N LYS A 170 18.40 -13.49 -2.05
CA LYS A 170 19.47 -12.87 -1.24
C LYS A 170 19.07 -12.64 0.22
N GLN A 171 17.77 -12.56 0.52
CA GLN A 171 17.24 -12.53 1.89
C GLN A 171 17.01 -13.93 2.49
N GLY A 172 17.40 -15.01 1.79
CA GLY A 172 17.21 -16.38 2.25
C GLY A 172 15.82 -16.96 2.01
N ILE A 173 15.01 -16.34 1.14
CA ILE A 173 13.66 -16.83 0.80
C ILE A 173 13.74 -17.63 -0.52
N PRO A 174 13.40 -18.93 -0.52
CA PRO A 174 13.48 -19.76 -1.72
C PRO A 174 12.32 -19.50 -2.68
N SER A 175 12.50 -19.86 -3.96
CA SER A 175 11.45 -19.69 -4.99
C SER A 175 10.25 -20.61 -4.80
N SER A 176 10.39 -21.70 -4.02
CA SER A 176 9.28 -22.59 -3.65
C SER A 176 8.25 -21.91 -2.74
N SER A 177 8.55 -20.72 -2.22
CA SER A 177 7.66 -19.95 -1.35
C SER A 177 6.74 -19.00 -2.12
N TRP A 178 6.81 -18.96 -3.45
CA TRP A 178 5.99 -18.08 -4.29
C TRP A 178 4.80 -18.85 -4.88
N SER A 179 3.69 -18.16 -5.14
CA SER A 179 2.45 -18.72 -5.70
C SER A 179 2.07 -18.14 -7.07
#